data_AF-A0A4Y8SS95-F1
#
_entry.id   AF-A0A4Y8SS95-F1
#
_cell.length_a   1.000
_cell.length_b   1.000
_cell.length_c   1.000
_cell.angle_alpha   90.00
_cell.angle_beta   90.00
_cell.angle_gamma   90.00
#
_symmetry.space_group_name_H-M   'P 1'
#
loop_
_entity.id
_entity.type
_entity.pdbx_description
1 polymer ?
#
loop_
_entity_poly.entity_id
_entity_poly.type
_entity_poly.pdbx_seq_one_letter_code
_entity_poly.pdbx_strand_id
1 'polypeptide(L)' 'MTIKIKLELASGQSMAGLPLELLRDGKVIGRAMVPAGGLVAFEAPSGSGQLAVRVDRSGGKA' A
#
# COMPACT_ATOMS: atom_id res chain seq x y z
N MET A 1 9.26 -6.03 -11.42
CA MET A 1 8.58 -4.80 -11.86
C MET A 1 8.45 -3.88 -10.67
N THR A 2 8.39 -2.56 -10.90
CA THR A 2 8.15 -1.59 -9.83
C THR A 2 6.73 -1.06 -9.91
N ILE A 3 5.99 -1.11 -8.80
CA ILE A 3 4.65 -0.54 -8.69
C ILE A 3 4.71 0.65 -7.74
N LYS A 4 4.35 1.83 -8.21
CA LYS A 4 4.32 3.07 -7.40
C LYS A 4 2.88 3.49 -7.14
N ILE A 5 2.57 3.81 -5.89
CA ILE A 5 1.22 4.16 -5.47
C ILE A 5 1.29 5.39 -4.56
N LYS A 6 0.44 6.38 -4.84
CA LYS A 6 0.24 7.54 -4.00
C LYS A 6 -1.03 7.35 -3.17
N LEU A 7 -0.89 7.35 -1.85
CA LEU A 7 -2.02 7.31 -0.92
C LEU A 7 -2.23 8.67 -0.28
N GLU A 8 -3.47 9.13 -0.31
CA GLU A 8 -3.93 10.37 0.29
C GLU A 8 -5.34 10.16 0.85
N LEU A 9 -5.65 10.72 2.01
CA LEU A 9 -7.02 10.81 2.48
C LEU A 9 -7.71 11.96 1.74
N ALA A 10 -9.00 11.81 1.47
CA ALA A 10 -9.81 12.88 0.88
C ALA A 10 -9.80 14.17 1.76
N SER A 11 -9.55 14.03 3.07
CA SER A 11 -9.39 15.17 3.99
C SER A 11 -8.06 15.91 3.85
N GLY A 12 -7.11 15.40 3.05
CA GLY A 12 -5.73 15.89 2.98
C GLY A 12 -4.85 15.47 4.16
N GLN A 13 -5.41 14.74 5.15
CA GLN A 13 -4.62 14.23 6.27
C GLN A 13 -3.65 13.14 5.81
N SER A 14 -2.48 13.09 6.47
CA SER A 14 -1.46 12.10 6.18
C SER A 14 -1.90 10.69 6.59
N MET A 15 -1.54 9.71 5.76
CA MET A 15 -1.68 8.28 6.04
C MET A 15 -0.37 7.65 6.54
N ALA A 16 0.64 8.47 6.84
CA ALA A 16 1.97 8.00 7.22
C ALA A 16 1.92 7.03 8.42
N GLY A 17 2.73 5.99 8.36
CA GLY A 17 2.80 4.96 9.39
C GLY A 17 1.72 3.88 9.29
N LEU A 18 0.76 3.99 8.35
CA LEU A 18 -0.19 2.92 8.11
C LEU A 18 0.45 1.75 7.35
N PRO A 19 0.18 0.50 7.73
CA PRO A 19 0.65 -0.68 7.02
C PRO A 19 -0.09 -0.88 5.70
N LEU A 20 0.66 -1.30 4.69
CA LEU A 20 0.19 -1.67 3.37
C LEU A 20 0.62 -3.07 2.99
N GLU A 21 -0.23 -3.75 2.24
CA GLU A 21 0.10 -5.01 1.57
C GLU A 21 -0.24 -4.93 0.09
N LEU A 22 0.67 -5.41 -0.74
CA LEU A 22 0.44 -5.67 -2.16
C LEU A 22 0.04 -7.14 -2.30
N LEU A 23 -1.07 -7.38 -2.98
CA LEU A 23 -1.61 -8.70 -3.23
C LEU A 23 -1.66 -9.01 -4.73
N ARG A 24 -1.53 -10.29 -5.05
CA ARG A 24 -1.83 -10.88 -6.36
C ARG A 24 -2.81 -12.03 -6.16
N ASP A 25 -3.99 -11.93 -6.76
CA ASP A 25 -5.07 -12.91 -6.62
C ASP A 25 -5.35 -13.28 -5.15
N GLY A 26 -5.37 -12.26 -4.28
CA GLY A 26 -5.61 -12.40 -2.85
C GLY A 26 -4.42 -12.88 -2.00
N LYS A 27 -3.26 -13.19 -2.60
CA LYS A 27 -2.04 -13.57 -1.88
C LYS A 27 -1.10 -12.39 -1.69
N VAL A 28 -0.59 -12.17 -0.49
CA VAL A 28 0.38 -11.11 -0.20
C VAL A 28 1.71 -11.40 -0.89
N ILE A 29 2.18 -10.43 -1.68
CA ILE A 29 3.47 -10.48 -2.40
C ILE A 29 4.40 -9.31 -2.03
N GLY A 30 3.95 -8.39 -1.17
CA GLY A 30 4.76 -7.28 -0.67
C GLY A 30 4.11 -6.60 0.52
N ARG A 31 4.93 -6.01 1.39
CA ARG A 31 4.49 -5.23 2.55
C ARG A 31 5.29 -3.93 2.65
N ALA A 32 4.65 -2.86 3.10
CA ALA A 32 5.28 -1.57 3.31
C ALA A 32 4.57 -0.77 4.41
N MET A 33 5.21 0.29 4.88
CA MET A 33 4.56 1.35 5.66
C MET A 33 4.41 2.58 4.77
N VAL A 34 3.31 3.32 4.90
CA VAL A 34 3.14 4.58 4.18
C VAL A 34 4.17 5.60 4.70
N PRO A 35 5.04 6.18 3.85
CA PRO A 35 5.96 7.23 4.27
C PRO A 35 5.22 8.57 4.40
N ALA A 36 5.89 9.57 5.00
CA ALA A 36 5.32 10.92 5.18
C ALA A 36 4.74 11.53 3.88
N GLY A 37 5.39 11.28 2.74
CA GLY A 37 4.95 11.77 1.43
C GLY A 37 3.84 10.95 0.77
N GLY A 38 3.38 9.85 1.37
CA GLY A 38 2.31 9.00 0.84
C GLY A 38 2.66 8.19 -0.42
N LEU A 39 3.87 8.35 -0.99
CA LEU A 39 4.32 7.62 -2.18
C LEU A 39 5.08 6.36 -1.77
N VAL A 40 4.51 5.20 -2.10
CA VAL A 40 5.08 3.89 -1.79
C VAL A 40 5.51 3.21 -3.09
N ALA A 41 6.66 2.57 -3.07
CA ALA A 41 7.13 1.72 -4.16
C ALA A 41 7.22 0.27 -3.68
N PHE A 42 6.61 -0.65 -4.43
CA PHE A 42 6.77 -2.08 -4.25
C PHE A 42 7.65 -2.62 -5.37
N GLU A 43 8.69 -3.34 -5.00
CA GLU A 43 9.39 -4.24 -5.91
C GLU A 43 8.68 -5.58 -5.92
N ALA A 44 8.00 -5.88 -7.02
CA ALA A 44 7.16 -7.08 -7.14
C ALA A 44 7.71 -8.01 -8.24
N PRO A 45 7.71 -9.33 -8.02
CA PRO A 45 7.99 -10.29 -9.08
C PRO A 45 7.03 -10.08 -10.26
N SER A 46 7.53 -10.18 -11.48
CA SER A 46 6.65 -10.21 -12.67
C SER A 46 5.70 -11.41 -12.62
N GLY A 47 4.53 -11.29 -13.22
CA GLY A 47 3.53 -12.36 -13.25
C GLY A 47 2.16 -11.86 -13.69
N SER A 48 1.30 -12.79 -14.10
CA SER A 48 -0.12 -12.54 -14.37
C SER A 48 -0.93 -12.53 -13.06
N GLY A 49 -2.18 -12.09 -13.15
CA GLY A 49 -3.10 -12.04 -12.01
C GLY A 49 -3.53 -10.61 -11.66
N GLN A 50 -4.64 -10.51 -10.93
CA GLN A 50 -5.16 -9.22 -10.47
C GLN A 50 -4.31 -8.72 -9.31
N LEU A 51 -3.84 -7.48 -9.43
CA LEU A 51 -3.15 -6.79 -8.35
C LEU A 51 -4.15 -6.01 -7.49
N ALA A 52 -3.94 -6.03 -6.18
CA ALA A 52 -4.70 -5.22 -5.22
C ALA A 52 -3.78 -4.68 -4.13
N VAL A 53 -4.12 -3.52 -3.57
CA VAL A 53 -3.42 -2.96 -2.41
C VAL A 53 -4.40 -2.85 -1.25
N ARG A 54 -4.01 -3.43 -0.12
CA ARG A 54 -4.76 -3.38 1.13
C ARG A 54 -4.12 -2.39 2.08
N VAL A 55 -4.94 -1.53 2.68
CA VAL A 55 -4.55 -0.66 3.79
C VAL A 55 -5.21 -1.19 5.04
N ASP A 56 -4.43 -1.49 6.08
CA ASP A 56 -5.01 -1.79 7.39
C ASP A 56 -5.07 -0.50 8.23
N ARG A 57 -6.30 -0.05 8.49
CA ARG A 57 -6.62 1.16 9.25
C ARG A 57 -6.98 0.89 10.70
N SER A 58 -6.93 -0.37 11.15
CA SER A 58 -7.29 -0.74 12.53
C SER A 58 -6.34 -0.15 13.59
N GLY A 59 -5.11 0.22 13.21
CA GLY A 59 -4.14 0.85 14.10
C GLY A 59 -4.24 2.37 14.24
N GLY A 60 -5.07 3.05 13.44
CA GLY A 60 -5.30 4.48 13.59
C GLY A 60 -6.29 4.71 14.74
N LYS A 61 -5.82 5.18 15.89
CA LYS A 61 -6.74 5.73 16.90
C LYS A 61 -7.58 6.83 16.23
N ALA A 62 -8.91 6.66 16.29
CA ALA A 62 -9.88 7.68 15.92
C ALA A 62 -9.71 8.95 16.76
#